data_AF-A0A972UYB0-F1
#
_entry.id   AF-A0A972UYB0-F1
#
_cell.length_a   1.000
_cell.length_b   1.000
_cell.length_c   1.000
_cell.angle_alpha   90.00
_cell.angle_beta   90.00
_cell.angle_gamma   90.00
#
_symmetry.space_group_name_H-M   'P 1'
#
loop_
_entity.id
_entity.type
_entity.pdbx_description
1 polymer ?
#
loop_
_entity_poly.entity_id
_entity_poly.type
_entity_poly.pdbx_seq_one_letter_code
_entity_poly.pdbx_strand_id
1 'polypeptide(L)' 'MGKKVQVSIVSYLNSKPFLHGLLNSDIIENIDLSLDIPSKVAAKLDFGLVDIGLVPVAALLENEKLEIIT' A
#
# COMPACT_ATOMS: atom_id res chain seq x y z
N MET A 1 -14.66 17.53 -3.61
CA MET A 1 -13.52 16.62 -3.92
C MET A 1 -13.70 15.35 -3.11
N GLY A 2 -13.74 14.19 -3.74
CA GLY A 2 -13.89 12.90 -3.04
C GLY A 2 -12.66 12.58 -2.18
N LYS A 3 -12.84 11.81 -1.11
CA LYS A 3 -11.73 11.32 -0.28
C LYS A 3 -10.88 10.35 -1.10
N LYS A 4 -9.57 10.62 -1.21
CA LYS A 4 -8.61 9.72 -1.86
C LYS A 4 -8.33 8.50 -0.99
N VAL A 5 -8.11 7.35 -1.62
CA VAL A 5 -7.70 6.10 -0.95
C VAL A 5 -6.24 6.23 -0.54
N GLN A 6 -5.94 5.98 0.73
CA GLN A 6 -4.59 6.05 1.28
C GLN A 6 -3.86 4.74 0.99
N VAL A 7 -2.77 4.80 0.23
CA VAL A 7 -2.02 3.62 -0.25
C VAL A 7 -0.56 3.74 0.18
N SER A 8 0.00 2.67 0.76
CA SER A 8 1.42 2.60 1.10
C SER A 8 2.09 1.40 0.44
N ILE A 9 3.18 1.64 -0.27
CA ILE A 9 3.89 0.61 -1.03
C ILE A 9 5.31 0.46 -0.49
N VAL A 10 5.79 -0.79 -0.38
CA VAL A 10 7.18 -1.07 -0.05
C VAL A 10 8.14 -0.42 -1.04
N SER A 11 9.11 0.34 -0.53
CA SER A 11 10.13 1.04 -1.32
C SER A 11 11.33 0.15 -1.66
N TYR A 12 11.09 -0.95 -2.37
CA TYR A 12 12.12 -1.88 -2.81
C TYR A 12 12.25 -1.94 -4.34
N LEU A 13 13.37 -2.49 -4.83
CA LEU A 13 13.61 -2.56 -6.28
C LEU A 13 12.53 -3.37 -7.02
N ASN A 14 12.00 -4.40 -6.37
CA ASN A 14 10.97 -5.29 -6.93
C ASN A 14 9.60 -4.61 -7.09
N SER A 15 9.30 -3.53 -6.36
CA SER A 15 8.03 -2.80 -6.50
C SER A 15 8.09 -1.72 -7.58
N LYS A 16 9.27 -1.42 -8.15
CA LYS A 16 9.42 -0.35 -9.16
C LYS A 16 8.52 -0.50 -10.39
N PRO A 17 8.37 -1.70 -11.03
CA PRO A 17 7.48 -1.84 -12.17
C PRO A 17 6.02 -1.57 -11.81
N PHE A 18 5.58 -2.03 -10.64
CA PHE A 18 4.21 -1.79 -10.14
C PHE A 18 3.97 -0.30 -9.84
N LEU A 19 4.91 0.34 -9.14
CA LEU A 19 4.88 1.78 -8.89
C LEU A 19 4.80 2.59 -10.19
N HIS A 20 5.60 2.22 -11.19
CA HIS A 20 5.56 2.87 -12.50
C HIS A 20 4.17 2.74 -13.14
N GLY A 21 3.54 1.56 -13.08
CA GLY A 21 2.17 1.37 -13.57
C GLY A 21 1.17 2.31 -12.89
N LEU A 22 1.22 2.41 -11.55
CA LEU A 22 0.33 3.29 -10.78
C LEU A 22 0.52 4.76 -11.17
N LEU A 23 1.77 5.23 -11.25
CA LEU A 23 2.10 6.62 -11.58
C LEU A 23 1.70 7.02 -13.01
N ASN A 24 1.56 6.05 -13.92
CA ASN A 24 1.20 6.28 -15.33
C ASN A 24 -0.24 5.82 -15.66
N SER A 25 -1.10 5.70 -14.66
CA SER A 25 -2.50 5.33 -14.84
C SER A 25 -3.43 6.34 -14.17
N ASP A 26 -4.67 6.43 -14.63
CA ASP A 26 -5.68 7.36 -14.11
C ASP A 26 -6.01 7.10 -12.62
N ILE A 27 -5.62 5.93 -12.07
CA ILE A 27 -5.81 5.62 -10.65
C ILE A 27 -5.08 6.60 -9.73
N ILE A 28 -3.98 7.21 -10.20
CA ILE A 28 -3.16 8.13 -9.40
C ILE A 28 -3.95 9.36 -8.94
N GLU A 29 -5.00 9.73 -9.68
CA GLU A 29 -5.89 10.82 -9.31
C GLU A 29 -6.77 10.48 -8.10
N ASN A 30 -7.02 9.19 -7.88
CA ASN A 30 -7.94 8.66 -6.86
C ASN A 30 -7.23 8.14 -5.59
N ILE A 31 -5.90 8.04 -5.61
CA ILE A 31 -5.09 7.55 -4.48
C ILE A 31 -4.16 8.64 -3.95
N ASP A 32 -3.80 8.49 -2.68
CA ASP A 32 -2.70 9.19 -2.03
C ASP A 32 -1.61 8.16 -1.69
N LEU A 33 -0.48 8.26 -2.38
CA LEU A 33 0.52 7.19 -2.43
C LEU A 33 1.77 7.55 -1.61
N SER A 34 2.12 6.69 -0.67
CA SER A 34 3.39 6.79 0.08
C SER A 34 4.30 5.59 -0.17
N LEU A 35 5.61 5.84 -0.16
CA LEU A 35 6.64 4.81 -0.25
C LEU A 35 7.30 4.63 1.11
N ASP A 36 7.25 3.40 1.65
CA ASP A 36 7.72 3.11 3.00
C ASP A 36 8.47 1.78 3.07
N ILE A 37 9.15 1.52 4.18
CA ILE A 37 9.72 0.19 4.46
C ILE A 37 8.62 -0.77 4.92
N PRO A 38 8.78 -2.11 4.77
CA PRO A 38 7.74 -3.09 5.08
C PRO A 38 7.10 -2.94 6.47
N SER A 39 7.92 -2.80 7.50
CA SER A 39 7.44 -2.68 8.89
C SER A 39 6.57 -1.43 9.09
N LYS A 40 6.83 -0.36 8.34
CA LYS A 40 6.05 0.86 8.39
C LYS A 40 4.75 0.76 7.60
N VAL A 41 4.73 0.03 6.48
CA VAL A 41 3.50 -0.28 5.75
C VAL A 41 2.55 -1.11 6.64
N ALA A 42 3.07 -2.17 7.27
CA ALA A 42 2.30 -3.01 8.20
C ALA A 42 1.75 -2.20 9.37
N ALA A 43 2.58 -1.42 10.07
CA ALA A 43 2.13 -0.56 11.16
C ALA A 43 1.05 0.44 10.72
N LYS A 44 1.18 1.03 9.52
CA LYS A 44 0.17 1.96 8.99
C LYS A 44 -1.18 1.27 8.77
N LEU A 45 -1.19 0.02 8.31
CA LEU A 45 -2.42 -0.78 8.19
C LEU A 45 -3.04 -1.05 9.57
N ASP A 46 -2.22 -1.48 10.53
CA ASP A 46 -2.68 -1.81 11.89
C ASP A 46 -3.29 -0.59 12.62
N PHE A 47 -2.71 0.59 12.42
CA PHE A 47 -3.20 1.85 12.99
C PHE A 47 -4.30 2.53 12.14
N GLY A 48 -4.71 1.94 11.01
CA GLY A 48 -5.72 2.53 10.12
C GLY A 48 -5.30 3.85 9.47
N LEU A 49 -3.99 4.07 9.31
CA LEU A 49 -3.42 5.24 8.65
C LEU A 49 -3.44 5.13 7.12
N VAL A 50 -3.55 3.91 6.60
CA VAL A 50 -3.71 3.62 5.17
C VAL A 50 -4.80 2.60 4.96
N ASP A 51 -5.48 2.71 3.83
CA ASP A 51 -6.56 1.80 3.44
C ASP A 51 -5.99 0.56 2.73
N ILE A 52 -4.89 0.71 1.97
CA ILE A 52 -4.26 -0.38 1.21
C ILE A 52 -2.74 -0.34 1.43
N GLY A 53 -2.12 -1.52 1.59
CA GLY A 53 -0.68 -1.65 1.74
C GLY A 53 -0.11 -2.82 0.93
N LEU A 54 1.01 -2.59 0.22
CA LEU A 54 1.81 -3.67 -0.35
C LEU A 54 2.80 -4.16 0.71
N VAL A 55 2.52 -5.30 1.34
CA VAL A 55 3.31 -5.87 2.44
C VAL A 55 3.89 -7.25 2.08
N PRO A 56 4.99 -7.70 2.75
CA PRO A 56 5.43 -9.08 2.66
C PRO A 56 4.38 -10.05 3.21
N VAL A 57 4.37 -11.29 2.71
CA VAL A 57 3.44 -12.35 3.16
C VAL A 57 3.48 -12.58 4.68
N ALA A 58 4.62 -12.36 5.33
CA ALA A 58 4.77 -12.50 6.78
C ALA A 58 3.84 -11.57 7.57
N ALA A 59 3.47 -10.39 7.04
CA ALA A 59 2.57 -9.45 7.71
C ALA A 59 1.14 -10.03 7.88
N LEU A 60 0.73 -10.97 7.03
CA LEU A 60 -0.56 -11.66 7.17
C LEU A 60 -0.63 -12.54 8.42
N LEU A 61 0.52 -13.00 8.91
CA LEU A 61 0.59 -13.80 10.14
C LEU A 61 0.41 -12.94 11.39
N GLU A 62 0.66 -11.63 11.29
CA GLU A 62 0.61 -10.68 12.40
C GLU A 62 -0.77 -10.03 12.54
N ASN A 63 -1.54 -9.95 11.46
CA ASN A 63 -2.88 -9.35 11.44
C ASN A 63 -3.88 -10.16 10.60
N GLU A 64 -4.73 -10.94 11.27
CA GLU A 64 -5.76 -11.80 10.66
C GLU A 64 -6.92 -11.02 10.00
N LYS A 65 -7.01 -9.70 10.20
CA LYS A 65 -8.08 -8.86 9.62
C LYS A 65 -7.75 -8.33 8.24
N LEU A 66 -6.53 -8.54 7.75
CA LEU A 66 -6.12 -8.10 6.43
C LEU A 66 -6.85 -8.92 5.35
N GLU A 67 -7.41 -8.22 4.37
CA GLU A 67 -8.02 -8.83 3.18
C GLU A 67 -7.07 -8.74 1.99
N ILE A 68 -6.92 -9.84 1.25
CA ILE A 68 -6.10 -9.87 0.04
C ILE A 68 -6.95 -9.40 -1.14
N ILE A 69 -6.45 -8.41 -1.88
CA ILE A 69 -7.05 -7.90 -3.12
C ILE A 69 -6.30 -8.53 -4.30
N THR A 70 -7.02 -9.16 -5.24
CA THR A 70 -6.48 -9.82 -6.44
C THR A 70 -7.05 -9.25 -7.72
#